data_AF-U6CZF0-F1
#
_entry.id   AF-U6CZF0-F1
#
_cell.length_a   1.000
_cell.length_b   1.000
_cell.length_c   1.000
_cell.angle_alpha   90.00
_cell.angle_beta   90.00
_cell.angle_gamma   90.00
#
_symmetry.space_group_name_H-M   'P 1'
#
loop_
_entity.id
_entity.type
_entity.pdbx_description
1 polymer ?
#
loop_
_entity_poly.entity_id
_entity_poly.type
_entity_poly.pdbx_seq_one_letter_code
_entity_poly.pdbx_strand_id
1 'polypeptide(L)'
;LGVLQTGAQPQVSLQPNFQQDKFLGRWYTSGLASNSSWFREKKSALSMCVSVVAPTADGGLNLTSTFLRKEQCETRTLLLRPAG
;
A
#
# COMPACT_ATOMS: atom_id res chain seq x y z
N LEU A 1 -16.51 -17.72 25.21
CA LEU A 1 -15.58 -17.32 24.13
C LEU A 1 -16.42 -17.09 22.89
N GLY A 2 -16.72 -15.84 22.54
CA GLY A 2 -17.64 -15.51 21.44
C GLY A 2 -17.02 -15.86 20.09
N VAL A 3 -17.78 -16.56 19.25
CA VAL A 3 -17.40 -16.85 17.87
C VAL A 3 -17.47 -15.54 17.09
N LEU A 4 -16.34 -15.06 16.56
CA LEU A 4 -16.33 -13.98 15.58
C LEU A 4 -17.01 -14.53 14.32
N GLN A 5 -18.23 -14.05 14.06
CA GLN A 5 -18.88 -14.30 12.78
C GLN A 5 -18.00 -13.68 11.69
N THR A 6 -17.48 -14.51 10.79
CA THR A 6 -16.83 -14.08 9.56
C THR A 6 -17.87 -13.43 8.67
N GLY A 7 -18.09 -12.13 8.87
CA GLY A 7 -18.91 -11.32 7.99
C GLY A 7 -18.36 -11.36 6.56
N ALA A 8 -19.25 -11.13 5.59
CA ALA A 8 -18.89 -10.83 4.21
C ALA A 8 -17.73 -9.82 4.14
N GLN A 9 -16.97 -9.81 3.04
CA GLN A 9 -15.86 -8.86 2.87
C GLN A 9 -16.28 -7.47 3.35
N PRO A 10 -15.60 -6.90 4.36
CA PRO A 10 -16.06 -5.66 4.98
C PRO A 10 -16.10 -4.58 3.90
N GLN A 11 -17.22 -3.87 3.81
CA GLN A 11 -17.29 -2.66 3.01
C GLN A 11 -16.32 -1.64 3.63
N VAL A 12 -15.16 -1.45 3.00
CA VAL A 12 -14.15 -0.51 3.47
C VAL A 12 -14.58 0.90 3.11
N SER A 13 -14.73 1.77 4.10
CA SER A 13 -15.04 3.18 3.87
C SER A 13 -13.86 3.89 3.21
N LEU A 14 -14.15 4.72 2.20
CA LEU A 14 -13.16 5.58 1.57
C LEU A 14 -12.95 6.86 2.38
N GLN A 15 -11.79 7.50 2.22
CA GLN A 15 -11.51 8.80 2.82
C GLN A 15 -12.50 9.85 2.27
N PRO A 16 -13.36 10.46 3.11
CA PRO A 16 -14.28 11.50 2.66
C PRO A 16 -13.52 12.72 2.17
N ASN A 17 -14.01 13.37 1.11
CA ASN A 17 -13.42 14.57 0.50
C ASN A 17 -11.91 14.44 0.23
N PHE A 18 -11.52 13.28 -0.31
CA PHE A 18 -10.14 12.99 -0.64
C PHE A 18 -9.55 14.06 -1.58
N GLN A 19 -8.47 14.68 -1.14
CA GLN A 19 -7.73 15.71 -1.88
C GLN A 19 -6.42 15.10 -2.35
N GLN A 20 -6.37 14.74 -3.63
CA GLN A 20 -5.23 14.02 -4.21
C GLN A 20 -3.91 14.78 -4.06
N ASP A 21 -3.93 16.10 -4.24
CA ASP A 21 -2.78 16.99 -4.07
C ASP A 21 -2.15 16.89 -2.67
N LYS A 22 -2.98 16.71 -1.64
CA LYS A 22 -2.54 16.52 -0.24
C LYS A 22 -2.02 15.12 0.05
N PHE A 23 -2.30 14.16 -0.83
CA PHE A 23 -1.82 12.79 -0.71
C PHE A 23 -0.45 12.58 -1.40
N LEU A 24 -0.04 13.52 -2.27
CA LEU A 24 1.25 13.47 -2.94
C LEU A 24 2.43 13.59 -1.96
N GLY A 25 3.58 13.10 -2.39
CA GLY A 25 4.83 13.20 -1.64
C GLY A 25 5.27 11.89 -1.02
N ARG A 26 6.05 11.97 0.06
CA ARG A 26 6.77 10.84 0.64
C ARG A 26 6.00 10.24 1.82
N TRP A 27 5.86 8.92 1.77
CA TRP A 27 5.19 8.09 2.77
C TRP A 27 6.15 7.03 3.32
N TYR A 28 5.96 6.67 4.58
CA TYR A 28 6.70 5.60 5.25
C TYR A 28 5.74 4.47 5.62
N THR A 29 5.98 3.27 5.13
CA THR A 29 5.16 2.11 5.50
C THR A 29 5.43 1.71 6.94
N SER A 30 4.49 2.04 7.82
CA SER A 30 4.61 1.79 9.27
C SER A 30 4.08 0.41 9.68
N GLY A 31 3.22 -0.22 8.87
CA GLY A 31 2.65 -1.53 9.16
C GLY A 31 1.95 -2.16 7.96
N LEU A 32 1.88 -3.49 7.95
CA LEU A 32 1.18 -4.25 6.91
C LEU A 32 0.44 -5.44 7.52
N ALA A 33 -0.80 -5.64 7.09
CA ALA A 33 -1.62 -6.81 7.42
C ALA A 33 -2.25 -7.34 6.12
N SER A 34 -2.15 -8.66 5.91
CA SER A 34 -2.73 -9.31 4.73
C SER A 34 -3.08 -10.76 5.06
N ASN A 35 -4.14 -11.27 4.44
CA ASN A 35 -4.53 -12.68 4.48
C ASN A 35 -3.79 -13.54 3.43
N SER A 36 -2.95 -12.93 2.58
CA SER A 36 -2.14 -13.65 1.59
C SER A 36 -1.17 -14.62 2.26
N SER A 37 -1.16 -15.89 1.80
CA SER A 37 -0.19 -16.89 2.25
C SER A 37 1.25 -16.44 2.03
N TRP A 38 1.53 -15.83 0.88
CA TRP A 38 2.83 -15.26 0.56
C TRP A 38 3.28 -14.22 1.60
N PHE A 39 2.38 -13.34 2.04
CA PHE A 39 2.72 -12.35 3.07
C PHE A 39 3.04 -13.01 4.40
N ARG A 40 2.26 -14.04 4.80
CA ARG A 40 2.52 -14.79 6.03
C ARG A 40 3.91 -15.44 6.04
N GLU A 41 4.36 -15.95 4.90
CA GLU A 41 5.68 -16.58 4.75
C GLU A 41 6.83 -15.56 4.70
N LYS A 42 6.60 -14.39 4.11
CA LYS A 42 7.66 -13.40 3.85
C LYS A 42 7.72 -12.26 4.86
N LYS A 43 6.75 -12.13 5.76
CA LYS A 43 6.63 -11.03 6.73
C LYS A 43 7.94 -10.71 7.45
N SER A 44 8.65 -11.72 7.95
CA SER A 44 9.90 -11.55 8.71
C SER A 44 11.07 -11.05 7.86
N ALA A 45 11.01 -11.23 6.54
CA ALA A 45 12.04 -10.79 5.61
C ALA A 45 11.72 -9.43 4.97
N LEU A 46 10.56 -8.84 5.29
CA LEU A 46 10.19 -7.52 4.78
C LEU A 46 10.76 -6.43 5.68
N SER A 47 11.53 -5.53 5.07
CA SER A 47 11.91 -4.27 5.69
C SER A 47 10.84 -3.21 5.43
N MET A 48 10.68 -2.27 6.38
CA MET A 48 9.84 -1.09 6.16
C MET A 48 10.33 -0.33 4.92
N CYS A 49 9.40 0.06 4.05
CA CYS A 49 9.71 0.74 2.80
C CYS A 49 9.32 2.21 2.85
N VAL A 50 10.00 3.01 2.02
CA VAL A 50 9.63 4.38 1.71
C VAL A 50 8.94 4.37 0.36
N SER A 51 7.85 5.12 0.26
CA SER A 51 7.14 5.32 -1.00
C SER A 51 7.05 6.79 -1.35
N VAL A 52 7.13 7.11 -2.65
CA VAL A 52 6.82 8.43 -3.17
C VAL A 52 5.60 8.32 -4.07
N VAL A 53 4.59 9.16 -3.81
CA VAL A 53 3.38 9.28 -4.60
C VAL A 53 3.51 10.52 -5.48
N ALA A 54 3.41 10.32 -6.80
CA ALA A 54 3.49 11.38 -7.80
C ALA A 54 2.30 11.30 -8.77
N PRO A 55 1.79 12.44 -9.27
CA PRO A 55 0.71 12.43 -10.25
C PRO A 55 1.21 11.94 -11.61
N THR A 56 0.31 11.37 -12.40
CA THR A 56 0.54 11.08 -13.83
C THR A 56 -0.32 11.99 -14.70
N ALA A 57 0.07 12.16 -15.97
CA ALA A 57 -0.62 13.06 -16.90
C ALA A 57 -2.06 12.61 -17.21
N ASP A 58 -2.35 11.31 -17.08
CA ASP A 58 -3.65 10.68 -17.30
C ASP A 58 -4.55 10.68 -16.04
N GLY A 59 -4.17 11.41 -14.99
CA GLY A 59 -4.96 11.53 -13.76
C GLY A 59 -4.80 10.36 -12.78
N GLY A 60 -3.86 9.45 -13.03
CA GLY A 60 -3.44 8.41 -12.10
C GLY A 60 -2.35 8.87 -11.12
N LEU A 61 -1.80 7.89 -10.38
CA LEU A 61 -0.70 8.09 -9.44
C LEU A 61 0.40 7.05 -9.66
N ASN A 62 1.65 7.50 -9.77
CA ASN A 62 2.81 6.64 -9.62
C ASN A 62 3.12 6.46 -8.14
N LEU A 63 3.10 5.23 -7.67
CA LEU A 63 3.56 4.82 -6.34
C LEU A 63 4.91 4.13 -6.49
N THR A 64 5.99 4.86 -6.21
CA THR A 64 7.35 4.35 -6.27
C THR A 64 7.84 3.97 -4.88
N SER A 65 7.99 2.68 -4.62
CA SER A 65 8.41 2.13 -3.33
C SER A 65 9.86 1.66 -3.39
N THR A 66 10.66 2.08 -2.41
CA THR A 66 12.03 1.64 -2.19
C THR A 66 12.10 0.80 -0.94
N PHE A 67 12.64 -0.40 -1.06
CA PHE A 67 12.74 -1.38 0.04
C PHE A 67 14.11 -2.05 0.05
N LEU A 68 14.53 -2.47 1.23
CA LEU A 68 15.76 -3.23 1.40
C LEU A 68 15.51 -4.70 1.10
N ARG A 69 16.35 -5.29 0.24
CA ARG A 69 16.34 -6.72 -0.07
C ARG A 69 17.78 -7.19 -0.24
N LYS A 70 18.18 -8.17 0.59
CA LYS A 70 19.55 -8.72 0.61
C LYS A 70 20.62 -7.61 0.71
N GLU A 71 20.46 -6.69 1.67
CA GLU A 71 21.36 -5.54 1.88
C GLU A 71 21.46 -4.54 0.72
N GLN A 72 20.54 -4.60 -0.26
CA GLN A 72 20.49 -3.67 -1.38
C GLN A 72 19.14 -2.98 -1.44
N CYS A 73 19.16 -1.70 -1.80
CA CYS A 73 17.93 -0.94 -2.07
C CYS A 73 17.40 -1.31 -3.45
N GLU A 74 16.19 -1.88 -3.49
CA GLU A 74 15.44 -2.10 -4.72
C GLU A 74 14.28 -1.09 -4.79
N THR A 75 13.99 -0.59 -5.99
CA THR A 75 12.87 0.32 -6.23
C THR A 75 11.87 -0.32 -7.19
N ARG A 76 10.57 -0.18 -6.90
CA ARG A 76 9.47 -0.61 -7.77
C ARG A 76 8.43 0.47 -7.88
N THR A 77 7.96 0.72 -9.10
CA THR A 77 6.88 1.68 -9.37
C THR A 77 5.61 0.93 -9.77
N LEU A 78 4.50 1.28 -9.14
CA LEU A 78 3.15 0.86 -9.52
C LEU A 78 2.38 2.05 -10.05
N LEU A 79 1.64 1.86 -11.14
CA LEU A 79 0.67 2.83 -11.62
C LEU A 79 -0.69 2.53 -10.99
N LEU A 80 -1.19 3.45 -10.17
CA LEU A 80 -2.53 3.42 -9.62
C LEU A 80 -3.45 4.22 -10.56
N ARG A 81 -4.51 3.57 -11.05
CA ARG A 81 -5.51 4.21 -11.91
C ARG A 81 -6.79 4.48 -11.12
N PRO A 82 -7.52 5.56 -11.45
CA PRO A 82 -8.87 5.75 -10.94
C PRO A 82 -9.74 4.52 -11.24
N ALA A 83 -10.56 4.11 -10.29
CA ALA A 83 -11.67 3.22 -10.59
C ALA A 83 -12.65 4.01 -11.47
N GLY A 84 -12.95 3.49 -12.67
CA GLY A 84 -13.89 4.10 -13.61
C GLY A 84 -15.32 4.12 -13.10
#